data_AF-A0A7V4XRY3-F1
#
_entry.id   AF-A0A7V4XRY3-F1
#
_cell.length_a   1.000
_cell.length_b   1.000
_cell.length_c   1.000
_cell.angle_alpha   90.00
_cell.angle_beta   90.00
_cell.angle_gamma   90.00
#
_symmetry.space_group_name_H-M   'P 1'
#
loop_
_entity.id
_entity.type
_entity.pdbx_description
1 polymer ?
#
loop_
_entity_poly.entity_id
_entity_poly.type
_entity_poly.pdbx_seq_one_letter_code
_entity_poly.pdbx_strand_id
1 'polypeptide(L)'
;MARIRSCKPLLNMRWFPLNSQLFSLPGRSGGLLALLFLLVFAPLGARADVACTTQSQMTSTQRDALATAARSMGTDVQHGDVQALRQQTIPPVAQDFSGIASSIQSLQPLIAKAKLTVDDLYLLDASGQPAHAAQTTFTCGLPDSLMSVNFRFHDLPPAHYALAILHATGVAQPQQITLVLQQSALPRWMLAGFFVRPMTMAGHDGLWFWTQARAYAQRKMDWDAWLYYQAARYLLSPVDFLDSPNLEKLNHEASAIRPEGMPGRQLMTLHTGASTYTVTALRPTDALGPLDLSVHYQPGAAQSAALNDPVAARQQVLAAAQALLAAHPELQTAFEGFWMHADQGGSSIYALELPMTQVAPVSASAAAPSKPAVP
;
A
#
# COMPACT_ATOMS: atom_id res chain seq x y z
N MET A 1 18.97 -13.19 -1.72
CA MET A 1 17.88 -12.68 -0.87
C MET A 1 17.05 -11.70 -1.69
N ALA A 2 15.81 -12.06 -1.97
CA ALA A 2 14.93 -11.36 -2.91
C ALA A 2 14.51 -10.00 -2.34
N ARG A 3 14.83 -8.92 -3.06
CA ARG A 3 14.34 -7.57 -2.77
C ARG A 3 12.83 -7.55 -2.99
N ILE A 4 12.05 -7.37 -1.94
CA ILE A 4 10.70 -6.82 -2.05
C ILE A 4 10.89 -5.35 -2.45
N ARG A 5 11.03 -5.10 -3.76
CA ARG A 5 10.89 -3.74 -4.29
C ARG A 5 9.48 -3.32 -3.96
N SER A 6 9.33 -2.26 -3.17
CA SER A 6 8.08 -1.52 -3.06
C SER A 6 7.65 -1.15 -4.48
N CYS A 7 6.70 -1.89 -5.03
CA CYS A 7 6.03 -1.55 -6.26
C CYS A 7 5.35 -0.21 -6.01
N LYS A 8 5.94 0.86 -6.54
CA LYS A 8 5.17 2.05 -6.88
C LYS A 8 4.01 1.55 -7.76
N PRO A 9 2.75 1.88 -7.46
CA PRO A 9 1.67 1.57 -8.37
C PRO A 9 1.99 2.28 -9.69
N LEU A 10 2.08 1.50 -10.76
CA LEU A 10 2.08 1.97 -12.14
C LEU A 10 0.68 2.52 -12.45
N LEU A 11 0.37 3.68 -11.88
CA LEU A 11 -0.74 4.54 -12.30
C LEU A 11 -0.12 5.74 -13.01
N ASN A 12 0.32 5.49 -14.25
CA ASN A 12 0.59 6.53 -15.23
C ASN A 12 0.72 5.89 -16.63
N MET A 13 -0.31 5.15 -17.04
CA MET A 13 -0.51 4.82 -18.46
C MET A 13 -1.26 5.99 -19.10
N ARG A 14 -0.52 6.91 -19.71
CA ARG A 14 -1.08 7.93 -20.59
C ARG A 14 -1.47 7.25 -21.91
N TRP A 15 -2.78 7.15 -22.14
CA TRP A 15 -3.33 6.77 -23.44
C TRP A 15 -3.15 7.92 -24.44
N PHE A 16 -2.40 7.69 -25.52
CA PHE A 16 -2.24 8.66 -26.61
C PHE A 16 -3.53 8.71 -27.47
N PRO A 17 -4.14 9.88 -27.70
CA PRO A 17 -5.27 9.99 -28.62
C PRO A 17 -4.80 9.98 -30.08
N LEU A 18 -5.43 9.14 -30.90
CA LEU A 18 -5.36 9.21 -32.35
C LEU A 18 -6.09 10.47 -32.84
N ASN A 19 -5.44 11.18 -33.73
CA ASN A 19 -5.79 12.48 -34.28
C ASN A 19 -6.96 12.35 -35.29
N SER A 20 -8.11 12.96 -35.00
CA SER A 20 -9.23 13.08 -35.93
C SER A 20 -9.41 14.53 -36.33
N GLN A 21 -8.93 14.89 -37.53
CA GLN A 21 -9.16 16.20 -38.13
C GLN A 21 -10.62 16.33 -38.55
N LEU A 22 -11.30 17.39 -38.07
CA LEU A 22 -12.63 17.78 -38.52
C LEU A 22 -12.54 18.95 -39.48
N PHE A 23 -13.14 18.75 -40.65
CA PHE A 23 -13.34 19.72 -41.71
C PHE A 23 -14.21 20.89 -41.26
N SER A 24 -13.77 22.09 -41.60
CA SER A 24 -14.54 23.35 -41.53
C SER A 24 -15.45 23.51 -42.74
N LEU A 25 -16.71 23.90 -42.52
CA LEU A 25 -17.57 24.54 -43.54
C LEU A 25 -18.28 25.78 -42.96
N PRO A 26 -18.51 26.84 -43.76
CA PRO A 26 -18.99 28.13 -43.28
C PRO A 26 -20.49 28.37 -43.57
N GLY A 27 -21.08 29.24 -42.73
CA GLY A 27 -22.06 30.23 -43.16
C GLY A 27 -23.54 29.81 -43.19
N ARG A 28 -24.36 30.45 -42.35
CA ARG A 28 -25.31 31.48 -42.81
C ARG A 28 -26.16 32.02 -41.65
N SER A 29 -26.19 33.34 -41.57
CA SER A 29 -27.00 34.19 -40.71
C SER A 29 -28.46 34.20 -41.16
N GLY A 30 -29.40 34.25 -40.20
CA GLY A 30 -30.76 34.70 -40.42
C GLY A 30 -31.81 33.98 -39.57
N GLY A 31 -32.44 34.71 -38.63
CA GLY A 31 -33.69 34.27 -37.99
C GLY A 31 -33.75 34.48 -36.48
N LEU A 32 -33.74 35.75 -36.02
CA LEU A 32 -34.30 36.13 -34.71
C LEU A 32 -35.83 35.97 -34.75
N LEU A 33 -36.43 35.74 -33.57
CA LEU A 33 -37.87 35.58 -33.27
C LEU A 33 -38.47 34.16 -33.35
N ALA A 34 -37.98 33.26 -32.48
CA ALA A 34 -38.79 32.19 -31.86
C ALA A 34 -38.18 31.73 -30.52
N LEU A 35 -37.55 32.64 -29.78
CA LEU A 35 -36.76 32.37 -28.57
C LEU A 35 -37.52 32.92 -27.36
N LEU A 36 -38.47 32.18 -26.77
CA LEU A 36 -38.83 32.38 -25.35
C LEU A 36 -39.72 31.30 -24.69
N PHE A 37 -39.98 30.13 -25.28
CA PHE A 37 -40.86 29.12 -24.66
C PHE A 37 -40.39 27.64 -24.80
N LEU A 38 -39.08 27.40 -24.92
CA LEU A 38 -38.49 26.05 -25.09
C LEU A 38 -37.28 25.78 -24.16
N LEU A 39 -37.19 26.48 -23.03
CA LEU A 39 -36.03 26.46 -22.12
C LEU A 39 -36.32 25.88 -20.71
N VAL A 40 -37.30 24.97 -20.59
CA VAL A 40 -37.58 24.28 -19.31
C VAL A 40 -37.74 22.77 -19.55
N PHE A 41 -36.72 22.13 -20.11
CA PHE A 41 -36.44 20.70 -19.93
C PHE A 41 -34.97 20.47 -20.36
N ALA A 42 -34.04 21.16 -19.71
CA ALA A 42 -32.69 20.63 -19.67
C ALA A 42 -32.80 19.30 -18.90
N PRO A 43 -32.48 18.13 -19.48
CA PRO A 43 -32.36 16.93 -18.67
C PRO A 43 -31.28 17.26 -17.64
N LEU A 44 -31.67 17.30 -16.36
CA LEU A 44 -30.73 17.11 -15.28
C LEU A 44 -29.97 15.86 -15.67
N GLY A 45 -28.71 16.02 -16.10
CA GLY A 45 -27.90 14.92 -16.55
C GLY A 45 -27.98 13.86 -15.46
N ALA A 46 -28.58 12.71 -15.80
CA ALA A 46 -28.51 11.54 -14.96
C ALA A 46 -27.01 11.34 -14.75
N ARG A 47 -26.54 11.66 -13.54
CA ARG A 47 -25.21 11.24 -13.15
C ARG A 47 -25.27 9.73 -13.31
N ALA A 48 -24.43 9.21 -14.19
CA ALA A 48 -24.21 7.79 -14.21
C ALA A 48 -23.74 7.45 -12.81
N ASP A 49 -24.60 6.81 -12.03
CA ASP A 49 -24.27 6.40 -10.68
C ASP A 49 -23.45 5.11 -10.80
N VAL A 50 -22.37 5.03 -10.03
CA VAL A 50 -21.69 3.75 -9.85
C VAL A 50 -22.42 2.94 -8.79
N ALA A 51 -22.50 1.63 -8.99
CA ALA A 51 -23.06 0.73 -8.00
C ALA A 51 -21.96 -0.06 -7.30
N CYS A 52 -22.15 -0.29 -6.00
CA CYS A 52 -21.37 -1.30 -5.29
C CYS A 52 -22.28 -2.32 -4.61
N THR A 53 -21.94 -3.60 -4.74
CA THR A 53 -22.64 -4.70 -4.09
C THR A 53 -21.66 -5.47 -3.23
N THR A 54 -21.95 -5.57 -1.93
CA THR A 54 -21.16 -6.38 -1.00
C THR A 54 -21.42 -7.86 -1.19
N GLN A 55 -20.51 -8.72 -0.71
CA GLN A 55 -20.67 -10.17 -0.75
C GLN A 55 -22.04 -10.64 -0.24
N SER A 56 -22.58 -10.04 0.82
CA SER A 56 -23.88 -10.43 1.41
C SER A 56 -25.09 -10.08 0.52
N GLN A 57 -24.94 -9.10 -0.38
CA GLN A 57 -25.99 -8.65 -1.29
C GLN A 57 -25.97 -9.39 -2.64
N MET A 58 -24.88 -10.12 -2.93
CA MET A 58 -24.77 -10.91 -4.18
C MET A 58 -25.72 -12.11 -4.18
N THR A 59 -26.21 -12.48 -5.37
CA THR A 59 -26.84 -13.79 -5.57
C THR A 59 -25.81 -14.92 -5.36
N SER A 60 -26.29 -16.14 -5.07
CA SER A 60 -25.40 -17.32 -4.97
C SER A 60 -24.58 -17.51 -6.23
N THR A 61 -25.21 -17.45 -7.41
CA THR A 61 -24.54 -17.59 -8.70
C THR A 61 -23.42 -16.57 -8.91
N GLN A 62 -23.65 -15.30 -8.60
CA GLN A 62 -22.62 -14.26 -8.73
C GLN A 62 -21.45 -14.51 -7.77
N ARG A 63 -21.76 -14.80 -6.51
CA ARG A 63 -20.76 -15.06 -5.46
C ARG A 63 -19.92 -16.29 -5.77
N ASP A 64 -20.55 -17.38 -6.23
CA ASP A 64 -19.86 -18.63 -6.54
C ASP A 64 -18.97 -18.49 -7.78
N ALA A 65 -19.45 -17.81 -8.83
CA ALA A 65 -18.65 -17.53 -10.03
C ALA A 65 -17.41 -16.70 -9.70
N LEU A 66 -17.57 -15.64 -8.91
CA LEU A 66 -16.48 -14.76 -8.50
C LEU A 66 -15.49 -15.46 -7.55
N ALA A 67 -15.99 -16.19 -6.55
CA ALA A 67 -15.15 -16.95 -5.63
C ALA A 67 -14.36 -18.05 -6.36
N THR A 68 -14.96 -18.71 -7.36
CA THR A 68 -14.29 -19.73 -8.17
C THR A 68 -13.17 -19.12 -9.00
N ALA A 69 -13.42 -18.00 -9.69
CA ALA A 69 -12.40 -17.29 -10.45
C ALA A 69 -11.24 -16.84 -9.54
N ALA A 70 -11.55 -16.25 -8.38
CA ALA A 70 -10.56 -15.81 -7.42
C ALA A 70 -9.70 -16.97 -6.89
N ARG A 71 -10.31 -18.11 -6.52
CA ARG A 71 -9.57 -19.30 -6.08
C ARG A 71 -8.69 -19.90 -7.17
N SER A 72 -9.18 -19.94 -8.42
CA SER A 72 -8.39 -20.41 -9.55
C SER A 72 -7.13 -19.56 -9.72
N MET A 73 -7.28 -18.24 -9.79
CA MET A 73 -6.15 -17.32 -9.91
C MET A 73 -5.21 -17.38 -8.69
N GLY A 74 -5.76 -17.51 -7.48
CA GLY A 74 -4.98 -17.70 -6.27
C GLY A 74 -4.16 -18.99 -6.30
N THR A 75 -4.71 -20.06 -6.87
CA THR A 75 -4.02 -21.35 -7.04
C THR A 75 -2.87 -21.24 -8.04
N ASP A 76 -3.07 -20.51 -9.15
CA ASP A 76 -1.99 -20.23 -10.11
C ASP A 76 -0.83 -19.48 -9.43
N VAL A 77 -1.15 -18.47 -8.61
CA VAL A 77 -0.16 -17.71 -7.81
C VAL A 77 0.56 -18.62 -6.81
N GLN A 78 -0.16 -19.49 -6.11
CA GLN A 78 0.40 -20.45 -5.16
C GLN A 78 1.33 -21.48 -5.82
N HIS A 79 1.03 -21.90 -7.05
CA HIS A 79 1.88 -22.79 -7.82
C HIS A 79 3.02 -22.07 -8.57
N GLY A 80 3.03 -20.73 -8.58
CA GLY A 80 3.98 -19.95 -9.36
C GLY A 80 3.73 -20.01 -10.87
N ASP A 81 2.52 -20.36 -11.30
CA ASP A 81 2.14 -20.45 -12.71
C ASP A 81 1.85 -19.06 -13.30
N VAL A 82 2.93 -18.35 -13.58
CA VAL A 82 2.89 -17.01 -14.20
C VAL A 82 2.16 -17.04 -15.54
N GLN A 83 2.25 -18.13 -16.31
CA GLN A 83 1.68 -18.20 -17.64
C GLN A 83 0.16 -18.43 -17.60
N ALA A 84 -0.32 -19.31 -16.73
CA ALA A 84 -1.74 -19.51 -16.52
C ALA A 84 -2.41 -18.21 -16.03
N LEU A 85 -1.81 -17.51 -15.08
CA LEU A 85 -2.36 -16.25 -14.59
C LEU A 85 -2.37 -15.17 -15.68
N ARG A 86 -1.30 -15.09 -16.49
CA ARG A 86 -1.23 -14.16 -17.63
C ARG A 86 -2.33 -14.42 -18.65
N GLN A 87 -2.68 -15.69 -18.92
CA GLN A 87 -3.79 -16.05 -19.82
C GLN A 87 -5.17 -15.69 -19.25
N GLN A 88 -5.28 -15.55 -17.93
CA GLN A 88 -6.47 -15.09 -17.21
C GLN A 88 -6.49 -13.58 -16.99
N THR A 89 -5.54 -12.82 -17.56
CA THR A 89 -5.38 -11.37 -17.35
C THR A 89 -5.91 -10.58 -18.56
N ILE A 90 -6.56 -9.44 -18.33
CA ILE A 90 -7.07 -8.60 -19.42
C ILE A 90 -5.94 -8.17 -20.37
N PRO A 91 -6.21 -7.99 -21.68
CA PRO A 91 -5.16 -7.72 -22.65
C PRO A 91 -4.22 -6.56 -22.29
N PRO A 92 -4.71 -5.39 -21.82
CA PRO A 92 -3.83 -4.28 -21.45
C PRO A 92 -2.83 -4.62 -20.33
N VAL A 93 -3.26 -5.39 -19.32
CA VAL A 93 -2.40 -5.78 -18.19
C VAL A 93 -1.50 -6.97 -18.55
N ALA A 94 -1.97 -7.87 -19.42
CA ALA A 94 -1.18 -9.00 -19.91
C ALA A 94 0.00 -8.56 -20.80
N GLN A 95 -0.08 -7.39 -21.44
CA GLN A 95 1.02 -6.79 -22.20
C GLN A 95 2.19 -6.40 -21.28
N ASP A 96 1.91 -5.84 -20.09
CA ASP A 96 2.90 -5.37 -19.11
C ASP A 96 2.94 -6.21 -17.83
N PHE A 97 2.95 -7.53 -17.97
CA PHE A 97 2.79 -8.47 -16.86
C PHE A 97 4.03 -8.68 -15.97
N SER A 98 5.18 -8.07 -16.29
CA SER A 98 6.47 -8.36 -15.64
C SER A 98 6.50 -8.04 -14.15
N GLY A 99 5.82 -6.98 -13.73
CA GLY A 99 5.67 -6.62 -12.31
C GLY A 99 4.88 -7.67 -11.53
N ILE A 100 3.77 -8.15 -12.10
CA ILE A 100 2.95 -9.21 -11.50
C ILE A 100 3.74 -10.52 -11.44
N ALA A 101 4.42 -10.90 -12.52
CA ALA A 101 5.27 -12.08 -12.56
C ALA A 101 6.35 -12.07 -11.45
N SER A 102 7.01 -10.93 -11.24
CA SER A 102 8.02 -10.77 -10.19
C SER A 102 7.43 -10.91 -8.78
N SER A 103 6.22 -10.37 -8.56
CA SER A 103 5.49 -10.53 -7.30
C SER A 103 5.11 -11.99 -7.04
N ILE A 104 4.63 -12.71 -8.05
CA ILE A 104 4.31 -14.15 -7.95
C ILE A 104 5.55 -14.94 -7.56
N GLN A 105 6.67 -14.73 -8.25
CA GLN A 105 7.93 -15.44 -7.98
C GLN A 105 8.44 -15.19 -6.56
N SER A 106 8.28 -13.98 -6.05
CA SER A 106 8.68 -13.62 -4.68
C SER A 106 7.73 -14.21 -3.64
N LEU A 107 6.45 -14.32 -3.97
CA LEU A 107 5.39 -14.77 -3.08
C LEU A 107 5.31 -16.30 -2.99
N GLN A 108 5.50 -17.02 -4.09
CA GLN A 108 5.36 -18.46 -4.21
C GLN A 108 6.04 -19.24 -3.05
N PRO A 109 7.31 -18.99 -2.69
CA PRO A 109 7.94 -19.73 -1.59
C PRO A 109 7.27 -19.50 -0.22
N LEU A 110 6.59 -18.37 -0.04
CA LEU A 110 5.90 -18.03 1.20
C LEU A 110 4.55 -18.74 1.34
N ILE A 111 3.87 -19.00 0.21
CA ILE A 111 2.49 -19.49 0.19
C ILE A 111 2.31 -20.89 -0.41
N ALA A 112 3.37 -21.55 -0.87
CA ALA A 112 3.31 -22.86 -1.54
C ALA A 112 2.53 -23.93 -0.75
N LYS A 113 2.52 -23.82 0.58
CA LYS A 113 1.81 -24.73 1.51
C LYS A 113 0.64 -24.07 2.25
N ALA A 114 0.27 -22.86 1.85
CA ALA A 114 -0.79 -22.12 2.50
C ALA A 114 -2.16 -22.70 2.16
N LYS A 115 -3.10 -22.54 3.08
CA LYS A 115 -4.52 -22.70 2.80
C LYS A 115 -5.03 -21.38 2.22
N LEU A 116 -5.55 -21.43 1.00
CA LEU A 116 -6.22 -20.29 0.37
C LEU A 116 -7.69 -20.22 0.78
N THR A 117 -8.11 -19.06 1.26
CA THR A 117 -9.52 -18.71 1.51
C THR A 117 -9.91 -17.49 0.69
N VAL A 118 -11.20 -17.37 0.36
CA VAL A 118 -11.78 -16.15 -0.21
C VAL A 118 -12.58 -15.52 0.91
N ASP A 119 -12.13 -14.37 1.37
CA ASP A 119 -12.59 -13.76 2.62
C ASP A 119 -13.62 -12.67 2.34
N ASP A 120 -13.35 -11.80 1.38
CA ASP A 120 -14.27 -10.74 0.96
C ASP A 120 -14.40 -10.61 -0.55
N LEU A 121 -15.62 -10.31 -0.99
CA LEU A 121 -15.97 -10.06 -2.38
C LEU A 121 -16.80 -8.77 -2.51
N TYR A 122 -16.48 -7.96 -3.52
CA TYR A 122 -17.21 -6.76 -3.89
C TYR A 122 -17.45 -6.73 -5.40
N LEU A 123 -18.66 -6.40 -5.84
CA LEU A 123 -18.96 -6.06 -7.23
C LEU A 123 -19.04 -4.56 -7.37
N LEU A 124 -18.38 -4.03 -8.40
CA LEU A 124 -18.23 -2.61 -8.67
C LEU A 124 -18.71 -2.34 -10.09
N ASP A 125 -19.80 -1.59 -10.24
CA ASP A 125 -20.36 -1.28 -11.56
C ASP A 125 -19.98 0.14 -12.01
N ALA A 126 -19.05 0.22 -12.96
CA ALA A 126 -18.65 1.45 -13.62
C ALA A 126 -19.21 1.55 -15.05
N SER A 127 -20.07 0.63 -15.49
CA SER A 127 -20.47 0.50 -16.90
C SER A 127 -21.17 1.74 -17.45
N GLY A 128 -21.88 2.48 -16.59
CA GLY A 128 -22.52 3.74 -16.95
C GLY A 128 -21.58 4.95 -16.99
N GLN A 129 -20.35 4.86 -16.46
CA GLN A 129 -19.47 6.02 -16.34
C GLN A 129 -18.99 6.54 -17.70
N PRO A 130 -18.70 7.85 -17.82
CA PRO A 130 -17.95 8.37 -18.95
C PRO A 130 -16.58 7.70 -19.05
N ALA A 131 -16.11 7.45 -20.27
CA ALA A 131 -14.72 7.07 -20.47
C ALA A 131 -13.81 8.17 -19.89
N HIS A 132 -12.84 7.77 -19.06
CA HIS A 132 -11.87 8.66 -18.40
C HIS A 132 -12.44 9.60 -17.33
N ALA A 133 -13.38 9.13 -16.50
CA ALA A 133 -13.69 9.82 -15.27
C ALA A 133 -12.42 10.00 -14.41
N ALA A 134 -12.09 11.25 -14.05
CA ALA A 134 -10.86 11.58 -13.32
C ALA A 134 -10.75 10.85 -11.96
N GLN A 135 -11.90 10.57 -11.34
CA GLN A 135 -12.01 9.76 -10.15
C GLN A 135 -13.38 9.08 -10.09
N THR A 136 -13.39 7.81 -9.68
CA THR A 136 -14.59 7.03 -9.44
C THR A 136 -14.56 6.50 -8.01
N THR A 137 -15.57 6.83 -7.22
CA THR A 137 -15.71 6.36 -5.84
C THR A 137 -16.90 5.42 -5.73
N PHE A 138 -16.64 4.16 -5.38
CA PHE A 138 -17.68 3.19 -5.05
C PHE A 138 -17.90 3.18 -3.55
N THR A 139 -19.14 3.28 -3.10
CA THR A 139 -19.51 3.18 -1.69
C THR A 139 -20.35 1.93 -1.48
N CYS A 140 -19.82 0.97 -0.74
CA CYS A 140 -20.40 -0.34 -0.49
C CYS A 140 -20.98 -0.39 0.91
N GLY A 141 -22.27 -0.63 1.03
CA GLY A 141 -22.99 -0.62 2.31
C GLY A 141 -24.32 0.11 2.18
N LEU A 142 -24.96 0.38 3.33
CA LEU A 142 -26.15 1.21 3.34
C LEU A 142 -25.74 2.68 3.11
N PRO A 143 -26.47 3.43 2.27
CA PRO A 143 -26.33 4.87 2.18
C PRO A 143 -26.40 5.50 3.59
N ASP A 144 -25.52 6.47 3.87
CA ASP A 144 -25.43 7.18 5.16
C ASP A 144 -25.06 6.31 6.38
N SER A 145 -24.61 5.07 6.17
CA SER A 145 -24.08 4.23 7.23
C SER A 145 -22.62 4.53 7.52
N LEU A 146 -22.31 4.60 8.82
CA LEU A 146 -20.93 4.61 9.35
C LEU A 146 -20.18 3.29 9.09
N MET A 147 -20.78 2.30 8.43
CA MET A 147 -20.20 0.99 8.13
C MET A 147 -19.92 0.79 6.62
N SER A 148 -19.77 1.88 5.86
CA SER A 148 -19.51 1.80 4.42
C SER A 148 -18.02 1.55 4.11
N VAL A 149 -17.76 0.73 3.10
CA VAL A 149 -16.43 0.52 2.52
C VAL A 149 -16.36 1.33 1.23
N ASN A 150 -15.32 2.15 1.08
CA ASN A 150 -15.16 3.01 -0.09
C ASN A 150 -13.99 2.53 -0.95
N PHE A 151 -14.19 2.51 -2.27
CA PHE A 151 -13.12 2.24 -3.23
C PHE A 151 -12.92 3.45 -4.13
N ARG A 152 -11.69 3.99 -4.20
CA ARG A 152 -11.37 5.19 -4.98
C ARG A 152 -10.40 4.85 -6.12
N PHE A 153 -10.89 4.84 -7.35
CA PHE A 153 -10.08 4.60 -8.54
C PHE A 153 -9.89 5.90 -9.34
N HIS A 154 -8.79 5.97 -10.09
CA HIS A 154 -8.50 7.04 -11.04
C HIS A 154 -8.54 6.47 -12.46
N ASP A 155 -9.10 7.22 -13.40
CA ASP A 155 -9.16 6.89 -14.83
C ASP A 155 -9.72 5.48 -15.12
N LEU A 156 -10.70 5.04 -14.33
CA LEU A 156 -11.27 3.69 -14.44
C LEU A 156 -12.13 3.59 -15.72
N PRO A 157 -11.82 2.67 -16.65
CA PRO A 157 -12.65 2.48 -17.83
C PRO A 157 -14.06 1.99 -17.48
N PRO A 158 -15.10 2.32 -18.27
CA PRO A 158 -16.44 1.80 -18.03
C PRO A 158 -16.48 0.27 -18.21
N ALA A 159 -16.78 -0.46 -17.13
CA ALA A 159 -16.96 -1.91 -17.12
C ALA A 159 -17.59 -2.37 -15.80
N HIS A 160 -17.89 -3.67 -15.72
CA HIS A 160 -18.12 -4.34 -14.44
C HIS A 160 -16.80 -4.85 -13.88
N TYR A 161 -16.50 -4.47 -12.65
CA TYR A 161 -15.34 -4.90 -11.91
C TYR A 161 -15.75 -5.70 -10.67
N ALA A 162 -14.80 -6.44 -10.14
CA ALA A 162 -14.92 -7.05 -8.84
C ALA A 162 -13.61 -6.90 -8.07
N LEU A 163 -13.71 -6.87 -6.76
CA LEU A 163 -12.58 -7.03 -5.85
C LEU A 163 -12.74 -8.36 -5.12
N ALA A 164 -11.70 -9.18 -5.13
CA ALA A 164 -11.63 -10.37 -4.31
C ALA A 164 -10.41 -10.28 -3.38
N ILE A 165 -10.65 -10.45 -2.07
CA ILE A 165 -9.60 -10.52 -1.06
C ILE A 165 -9.50 -11.98 -0.62
N LEU A 166 -8.29 -12.52 -0.73
CA LEU A 166 -7.96 -13.88 -0.36
C LEU A 166 -6.90 -13.88 0.73
N HIS A 167 -7.00 -14.80 1.68
CA HIS A 167 -5.94 -15.07 2.63
C HIS A 167 -5.23 -16.38 2.32
N ALA A 168 -3.90 -16.35 2.38
CA ALA A 168 -3.02 -17.50 2.33
C ALA A 168 -2.47 -17.74 3.73
N THR A 169 -3.11 -18.62 4.49
CA THR A 169 -2.84 -18.87 5.92
C THR A 169 -2.28 -20.27 6.17
N GLY A 170 -1.94 -20.60 7.42
CA GLY A 170 -1.35 -21.91 7.77
C GLY A 170 0.14 -22.04 7.41
N VAL A 171 0.81 -20.92 7.12
CA VAL A 171 2.25 -20.80 6.85
C VAL A 171 2.87 -19.79 7.80
N ALA A 172 4.20 -19.80 7.93
CA ALA A 172 4.92 -18.91 8.86
C ALA A 172 4.75 -17.42 8.53
N GLN A 173 4.58 -17.08 7.26
CA GLN A 173 4.39 -15.70 6.79
C GLN A 173 3.07 -15.61 6.01
N PRO A 174 1.92 -15.52 6.70
CA PRO A 174 0.62 -15.43 6.05
C PRO A 174 0.52 -14.19 5.16
N GLN A 175 -0.17 -14.33 4.03
CA GLN A 175 -0.26 -13.30 3.00
C GLN A 175 -1.71 -13.02 2.66
N GLN A 176 -2.02 -11.75 2.43
CA GLN A 176 -3.27 -11.30 1.85
C GLN A 176 -3.04 -10.99 0.37
N ILE A 177 -3.88 -11.57 -0.48
CA ILE A 177 -3.87 -11.38 -1.93
C ILE A 177 -5.15 -10.64 -2.30
N THR A 178 -5.03 -9.49 -2.95
CA THR A 178 -6.17 -8.75 -3.48
C THR A 178 -6.13 -8.77 -5.00
N LEU A 179 -7.21 -9.26 -5.59
CA LEU A 179 -7.42 -9.32 -7.03
C LEU A 179 -8.45 -8.26 -7.41
N VAL A 180 -8.09 -7.37 -8.34
CA VAL A 180 -9.05 -6.56 -9.09
C VAL A 180 -9.36 -7.34 -10.35
N LEU A 181 -10.63 -7.61 -10.58
CA LEU A 181 -11.12 -8.39 -11.71
C LEU A 181 -12.00 -7.50 -12.58
N GLN A 182 -11.94 -7.70 -13.89
CA GLN A 182 -12.83 -7.08 -14.86
C GLN A 182 -13.61 -8.18 -15.58
N GLN A 183 -14.90 -7.95 -15.78
CA GLN A 183 -15.75 -8.86 -16.54
C GLN A 183 -15.48 -8.69 -18.04
N SER A 184 -15.02 -9.76 -18.71
CA SER A 184 -14.78 -9.74 -20.16
C SER A 184 -15.99 -10.24 -20.96
N ALA A 185 -16.73 -11.18 -20.40
CA ALA A 185 -18.01 -11.72 -20.86
C ALA A 185 -18.65 -12.45 -19.67
N LEU A 186 -19.96 -12.56 -19.55
CA LEU A 186 -20.55 -13.40 -18.50
C LEU A 186 -20.30 -14.89 -18.81
N PRO A 187 -19.80 -15.71 -17.86
CA PRO A 187 -19.41 -15.44 -16.47
C PRO A 187 -17.88 -15.25 -16.25
N ARG A 188 -17.12 -14.97 -17.31
CA ARG A 188 -15.65 -14.86 -17.30
C ARG A 188 -15.16 -13.56 -16.66
N TRP A 189 -14.49 -13.72 -15.52
CA TRP A 189 -13.71 -12.70 -14.84
C TRP A 189 -12.23 -12.83 -15.22
N MET A 190 -11.59 -11.71 -15.51
CA MET A 190 -10.17 -11.65 -15.86
C MET A 190 -9.44 -10.69 -14.92
N LEU A 191 -8.17 -11.00 -14.62
CA LEU A 191 -7.33 -10.20 -13.76
C LEU A 191 -7.06 -8.83 -14.39
N ALA A 192 -7.35 -7.77 -13.65
CA ALA A 192 -7.09 -6.38 -14.00
C ALA A 192 -6.12 -5.70 -13.01
N GLY A 193 -5.91 -6.28 -11.83
CA GLY A 193 -4.93 -5.80 -10.86
C GLY A 193 -4.61 -6.85 -9.81
N PHE A 194 -3.38 -6.85 -9.32
CA PHE A 194 -2.86 -7.84 -8.38
C PHE A 194 -2.03 -7.16 -7.29
N PHE A 195 -2.43 -7.35 -6.04
CA PHE A 195 -1.78 -6.77 -4.87
C PHE A 195 -1.57 -7.84 -3.81
N VAL A 196 -0.45 -7.75 -3.10
CA VAL A 196 -0.07 -8.71 -2.07
C VAL A 196 0.48 -7.94 -0.88
N ARG A 197 0.07 -8.34 0.32
CA ARG A 197 0.60 -7.80 1.57
C ARG A 197 0.78 -8.90 2.61
N PRO A 198 1.82 -8.81 3.46
CA PRO A 198 1.91 -9.69 4.62
C PRO A 198 0.76 -9.38 5.58
N MET A 199 0.28 -10.40 6.28
CA MET A 199 -0.73 -10.26 7.33
C MET A 199 -0.12 -10.09 8.72
N THR A 200 1.18 -10.36 8.85
CA THR A 200 1.93 -10.25 10.09
C THR A 200 3.27 -9.58 9.86
N MET A 201 3.79 -8.91 10.88
CA MET A 201 5.17 -8.41 10.96
C MET A 201 5.75 -8.80 12.31
N ALA A 202 6.94 -9.41 12.31
CA ALA A 202 7.61 -9.90 13.52
C ALA A 202 6.70 -10.79 14.41
N GLY A 203 5.85 -11.61 13.78
CA GLY A 203 4.92 -12.51 14.47
C GLY A 203 3.62 -11.86 14.97
N HIS A 204 3.38 -10.58 14.70
CA HIS A 204 2.20 -9.84 15.16
C HIS A 204 1.34 -9.34 14.00
N ASP A 205 0.02 -9.36 14.18
CA ASP A 205 -0.93 -8.81 13.22
C ASP A 205 -1.13 -7.29 13.41
N GLY A 206 -1.85 -6.68 12.47
CA GLY A 206 -2.09 -5.24 12.51
C GLY A 206 -2.95 -4.76 13.69
N LEU A 207 -3.79 -5.60 14.29
CA LEU A 207 -4.59 -5.24 15.47
C LEU A 207 -3.72 -5.18 16.74
N TRP A 208 -2.73 -6.08 16.83
CA TRP A 208 -1.70 -6.02 17.86
C TRP A 208 -0.92 -4.71 17.75
N PHE A 209 -0.42 -4.37 16.55
CA PHE A 209 0.30 -3.11 16.34
C PHE A 209 -0.56 -1.88 16.67
N TRP A 210 -1.85 -1.90 16.31
CA TRP A 210 -2.76 -0.81 16.64
C TRP A 210 -2.95 -0.66 18.16
N THR A 211 -3.08 -1.78 18.87
CA THR A 211 -3.16 -1.80 20.34
C THR A 211 -1.90 -1.24 20.98
N GLN A 212 -0.73 -1.69 20.53
CA GLN A 212 0.56 -1.22 21.04
C GLN A 212 0.80 0.27 20.72
N ALA A 213 0.41 0.74 19.53
CA ALA A 213 0.50 2.16 19.17
C ALA A 213 -0.27 3.06 20.16
N ARG A 214 -1.46 2.63 20.58
CA ARG A 214 -2.25 3.34 21.61
C ARG A 214 -1.55 3.33 22.97
N ALA A 215 -0.92 2.21 23.35
CA ALA A 215 -0.17 2.13 24.61
C ALA A 215 1.06 3.07 24.62
N TYR A 216 1.80 3.17 23.50
CA TYR A 216 2.88 4.15 23.37
C TYR A 216 2.36 5.59 23.39
N ALA A 217 1.24 5.88 22.71
CA ALA A 217 0.63 7.21 22.71
C ALA A 217 0.19 7.64 24.12
N GLN A 218 -0.35 6.73 24.92
CA GLN A 218 -0.69 6.98 26.33
C GLN A 218 0.54 7.34 27.18
N ARG A 219 1.71 6.79 26.83
CA ARG A 219 2.99 7.07 27.48
C ARG A 219 3.73 8.28 26.90
N LYS A 220 3.13 9.00 25.94
CA LYS A 220 3.75 10.13 25.21
C LYS A 220 5.01 9.75 24.43
N MET A 221 5.10 8.50 24.00
CA MET A 221 6.15 8.00 23.11
C MET A 221 5.68 8.12 21.66
N ASP A 222 5.62 9.35 21.15
CA ASP A 222 4.90 9.68 19.92
C ASP A 222 5.54 9.07 18.66
N TRP A 223 6.88 8.90 18.61
CA TRP A 223 7.57 8.22 17.51
C TRP A 223 7.24 6.74 17.47
N ASP A 224 7.36 6.06 18.61
CA ASP A 224 7.03 4.64 18.74
C ASP A 224 5.57 4.41 18.37
N ALA A 225 4.67 5.24 18.92
CA ALA A 225 3.25 5.20 18.61
C ALA A 225 3.00 5.37 17.10
N TRP A 226 3.54 6.43 16.49
CA TRP A 226 3.33 6.72 15.07
C TRP A 226 3.86 5.63 14.15
N LEU A 227 5.05 5.10 14.43
CA LEU A 227 5.64 4.00 13.66
C LEU A 227 4.80 2.72 13.79
N TYR A 228 4.30 2.40 14.99
CA TYR A 228 3.41 1.26 15.19
C TYR A 228 2.04 1.46 14.52
N TYR A 229 1.50 2.68 14.48
CA TYR A 229 0.33 2.98 13.64
C TYR A 229 0.64 2.74 12.15
N GLN A 230 1.84 3.08 11.66
CA GLN A 230 2.19 2.78 10.25
C GLN A 230 2.25 1.27 9.99
N ALA A 231 2.81 0.47 10.92
CA ALA A 231 2.79 -0.99 10.82
C ALA A 231 1.35 -1.53 10.81
N ALA A 232 0.49 -1.03 11.71
CA ALA A 232 -0.92 -1.40 11.75
C ALA A 232 -1.64 -1.07 10.42
N ARG A 233 -1.44 0.13 9.87
CA ARG A 233 -2.00 0.51 8.55
C ARG A 233 -1.54 -0.40 7.44
N TYR A 234 -0.24 -0.73 7.43
CA TYR A 234 0.36 -1.56 6.41
C TYR A 234 -0.23 -2.97 6.38
N LEU A 235 -0.47 -3.55 7.57
CA LEU A 235 -0.99 -4.92 7.73
C LEU A 235 -2.53 -4.98 7.60
N LEU A 236 -3.26 -3.94 8.01
CA LEU A 236 -4.73 -3.93 8.00
C LEU A 236 -5.33 -3.41 6.69
N SER A 237 -4.58 -2.69 5.87
CA SER A 237 -5.06 -2.19 4.58
C SER A 237 -4.74 -3.18 3.46
N PRO A 238 -5.74 -3.81 2.81
CA PRO A 238 -5.47 -4.71 1.69
C PRO A 238 -4.85 -3.98 0.50
N VAL A 239 -5.35 -2.78 0.21
CA VAL A 239 -4.97 -1.95 -0.92
C VAL A 239 -5.18 -0.48 -0.56
N ASP A 240 -4.36 0.41 -1.12
CA ASP A 240 -4.37 1.84 -0.75
C ASP A 240 -5.61 2.60 -1.25
N PHE A 241 -6.37 2.01 -2.19
CA PHE A 241 -7.60 2.58 -2.72
C PHE A 241 -8.86 2.12 -1.97
N LEU A 242 -8.73 1.28 -0.95
CA LEU A 242 -9.82 0.83 -0.08
C LEU A 242 -9.81 1.66 1.20
N ASP A 243 -10.96 2.23 1.54
CA ASP A 243 -11.21 2.89 2.82
C ASP A 243 -12.31 2.18 3.60
N SER A 244 -12.20 2.17 4.93
CA SER A 244 -13.22 1.59 5.81
C SER A 244 -13.24 2.35 7.13
N PRO A 245 -14.32 2.28 7.92
CA PRO A 245 -14.45 3.06 9.15
C PRO A 245 -13.36 2.75 10.17
N ASN A 246 -12.90 1.49 10.20
CA ASN A 246 -11.78 1.09 11.05
C ASN A 246 -10.45 1.68 10.57
N LEU A 247 -10.21 1.70 9.25
CA LEU A 247 -9.01 2.34 8.68
C LEU A 247 -9.06 3.86 8.86
N GLU A 248 -10.21 4.50 8.71
CA GLU A 248 -10.41 5.93 8.98
C GLU A 248 -10.10 6.27 10.43
N LYS A 249 -10.65 5.47 11.38
CA LYS A 249 -10.36 5.64 12.80
C LYS A 249 -8.87 5.50 13.09
N LEU A 250 -8.22 4.47 12.54
CA LEU A 250 -6.78 4.27 12.68
C LEU A 250 -6.02 5.47 12.11
N ASN A 251 -6.34 5.91 10.89
CA ASN A 251 -5.71 7.06 10.24
C ASN A 251 -5.87 8.35 11.06
N HIS A 252 -7.05 8.57 11.66
CA HIS A 252 -7.32 9.71 12.52
C HIS A 252 -6.49 9.67 13.79
N GLU A 253 -6.49 8.53 14.51
CA GLU A 253 -5.69 8.33 15.73
C GLU A 253 -4.20 8.55 15.45
N ALA A 254 -3.67 7.97 14.36
CA ALA A 254 -2.30 8.18 13.96
C ALA A 254 -2.02 9.66 13.70
N SER A 255 -2.86 10.32 12.89
CA SER A 255 -2.61 11.71 12.47
C SER A 255 -2.56 12.68 13.66
N ALA A 256 -3.32 12.39 14.73
CA ALA A 256 -3.35 13.19 15.94
C ALA A 256 -2.05 13.15 16.76
N ILE A 257 -1.20 12.14 16.55
CA ILE A 257 0.05 11.94 17.30
C ILE A 257 1.30 12.02 16.42
N ARG A 258 1.16 12.44 15.15
CA ARG A 258 2.28 12.45 14.21
C ARG A 258 3.40 13.36 14.74
N PRO A 259 4.60 12.83 15.01
CA PRO A 259 5.69 13.65 15.50
C PRO A 259 6.14 14.69 14.47
N GLU A 260 6.55 15.86 14.97
CA GLU A 260 7.28 16.83 14.17
C GLU A 260 8.62 16.25 13.71
N GLY A 261 9.10 16.67 12.53
CA GLY A 261 10.39 16.19 11.99
C GLY A 261 10.37 14.77 11.40
N MET A 262 9.22 14.08 11.36
CA MET A 262 9.10 12.79 10.67
C MET A 262 9.50 12.91 9.18
N PRO A 263 10.47 12.10 8.70
CA PRO A 263 10.93 12.17 7.32
C PRO A 263 9.84 11.74 6.33
N GLY A 264 9.85 12.35 5.14
CA GLY A 264 8.95 12.02 4.04
C GLY A 264 8.71 13.23 3.14
N ARG A 265 7.81 14.13 3.53
CA ARG A 265 7.62 15.43 2.82
C ARG A 265 8.74 16.41 3.12
N GLN A 266 9.27 16.35 4.34
CA GLN A 266 10.44 17.09 4.78
C GLN A 266 11.53 16.09 5.09
N LEU A 267 12.78 16.47 4.82
CA LEU A 267 13.93 15.65 5.15
C LEU A 267 14.28 15.85 6.61
N MET A 268 14.57 14.76 7.32
CA MET A 268 15.10 14.85 8.67
C MET A 268 16.61 15.03 8.59
N THR A 269 17.15 15.95 9.38
CA THR A 269 18.59 16.18 9.47
C THR A 269 19.07 15.76 10.85
N LEU A 270 20.03 14.85 10.90
CA LEU A 270 20.68 14.38 12.11
C LEU A 270 22.11 14.93 12.16
N HIS A 271 22.56 15.30 13.35
CA HIS A 271 23.89 15.89 13.57
C HIS A 271 24.74 15.00 14.48
N THR A 272 25.99 14.75 14.09
CA THR A 272 26.99 14.07 14.92
C THR A 272 28.32 14.81 14.86
N GLY A 273 28.59 15.67 15.85
CA GLY A 273 29.76 16.54 15.82
C GLY A 273 29.72 17.43 14.56
N ALA A 274 30.72 17.29 13.68
CA ALA A 274 30.80 18.03 12.42
C ALA A 274 30.05 17.37 11.24
N SER A 275 29.55 16.14 11.41
CA SER A 275 28.85 15.40 10.35
C SER A 275 27.34 15.60 10.41
N THR A 276 26.71 15.58 9.25
CA THR A 276 25.27 15.70 9.08
C THR A 276 24.75 14.55 8.22
N TYR A 277 23.66 13.92 8.63
CA TYR A 277 22.99 12.84 7.90
C TYR A 277 21.56 13.24 7.56
N THR A 278 21.17 13.05 6.30
CA THR A 278 19.82 13.39 5.83
C THR A 278 18.99 12.13 5.73
N VAL A 279 18.12 11.90 6.71
CA VAL A 279 17.19 10.76 6.73
C VAL A 279 15.99 11.08 5.84
N THR A 280 15.70 10.16 4.92
CA THR A 280 14.67 10.29 3.89
C THR A 280 13.44 9.45 4.18
N ALA A 281 13.58 8.34 4.91
CA ALA A 281 12.48 7.48 5.33
C ALA A 281 12.79 6.67 6.59
N LEU A 282 11.74 6.37 7.35
CA LEU A 282 11.74 5.47 8.49
C LEU A 282 10.54 4.54 8.39
N ARG A 283 10.73 3.23 8.60
CA ARG A 283 9.63 2.26 8.58
C ARG A 283 9.93 1.04 9.45
N PRO A 284 8.95 0.54 10.24
CA PRO A 284 9.07 -0.78 10.87
C PRO A 284 9.32 -1.88 9.84
N THR A 285 10.14 -2.86 10.18
CA THR A 285 10.46 -4.00 9.33
C THR A 285 10.81 -5.22 10.16
N ASP A 286 10.55 -6.39 9.60
CA ASP A 286 10.98 -7.69 10.13
C ASP A 286 11.82 -8.46 9.12
N ALA A 287 12.42 -7.75 8.14
CA ALA A 287 13.15 -8.37 7.03
C ALA A 287 14.33 -9.24 7.49
N LEU A 288 14.85 -8.99 8.70
CA LEU A 288 15.98 -9.69 9.32
C LEU A 288 15.54 -10.60 10.49
N GLY A 289 14.24 -10.72 10.74
CA GLY A 289 13.63 -11.57 11.77
C GLY A 289 12.98 -10.77 12.91
N PRO A 290 13.77 -10.06 13.74
CA PRO A 290 13.24 -9.18 14.79
C PRO A 290 12.50 -7.97 14.23
N LEU A 291 11.72 -7.29 15.08
CA LEU A 291 11.11 -6.00 14.74
C LEU A 291 12.17 -4.89 14.85
N ASP A 292 12.65 -4.45 13.68
CA ASP A 292 13.62 -3.37 13.54
C ASP A 292 12.99 -2.12 12.92
N LEU A 293 13.73 -1.02 12.96
CA LEU A 293 13.44 0.18 12.19
C LEU A 293 14.34 0.25 10.95
N SER A 294 13.76 0.15 9.77
CA SER A 294 14.46 0.46 8.52
C SER A 294 14.64 1.97 8.40
N VAL A 295 15.89 2.41 8.23
CA VAL A 295 16.29 3.82 8.17
C VAL A 295 16.98 4.08 6.85
N HIS A 296 16.38 4.92 6.02
CA HIS A 296 16.99 5.35 4.76
C HIS A 296 17.58 6.74 4.93
N TYR A 297 18.86 6.89 4.60
CA TYR A 297 19.54 8.18 4.60
C TYR A 297 20.31 8.41 3.31
N GLN A 298 20.47 9.68 2.93
CA GLN A 298 21.20 10.08 1.74
C GLN A 298 22.61 10.58 2.12
N PRO A 299 23.68 9.84 1.79
CA PRO A 299 25.04 10.30 2.00
C PRO A 299 25.39 11.46 1.04
N GLY A 300 26.15 12.43 1.54
CA GLY A 300 26.85 13.42 0.71
C GLY A 300 28.09 12.81 0.02
N ALA A 301 28.74 13.56 -0.88
CA ALA A 301 29.85 13.03 -1.69
C ALA A 301 30.99 12.39 -0.88
N ALA A 302 31.42 13.04 0.22
CA ALA A 302 32.45 12.51 1.10
C ALA A 302 32.01 11.24 1.84
N GLN A 303 30.75 11.20 2.29
CA GLN A 303 30.15 10.03 2.94
C GLN A 303 30.01 8.86 1.96
N SER A 304 29.60 9.13 0.72
CA SER A 304 29.55 8.10 -0.34
C SER A 304 30.93 7.53 -0.63
N ALA A 305 31.98 8.36 -0.62
CA ALA A 305 33.35 7.88 -0.83
C ALA A 305 33.80 6.96 0.32
N ALA A 306 33.47 7.31 1.57
CA ALA A 306 33.79 6.53 2.76
C ALA A 306 33.10 5.15 2.80
N LEU A 307 31.96 4.99 2.13
CA LEU A 307 31.26 3.70 2.05
C LEU A 307 32.01 2.62 1.27
N ASN A 308 33.08 2.96 0.54
CA ASN A 308 33.93 2.00 -0.17
C ASN A 308 34.95 1.30 0.74
N ASP A 309 35.20 1.84 1.94
CA ASP A 309 36.03 1.19 2.96
C ASP A 309 35.14 0.57 4.05
N PRO A 310 35.17 -0.75 4.29
CA PRO A 310 34.28 -1.40 5.25
C PRO A 310 34.34 -0.85 6.68
N VAL A 311 35.52 -0.41 7.13
CA VAL A 311 35.71 0.14 8.48
C VAL A 311 35.07 1.53 8.57
N ALA A 312 35.40 2.43 7.64
CA ALA A 312 34.79 3.75 7.56
C ALA A 312 33.27 3.68 7.33
N ALA A 313 32.81 2.75 6.49
CA ALA A 313 31.38 2.54 6.23
C ALA A 313 30.62 2.16 7.50
N ARG A 314 31.14 1.20 8.27
CA ARG A 314 30.55 0.79 9.55
C ARG A 314 30.54 1.94 10.56
N GLN A 315 31.65 2.68 10.70
CA GLN A 315 31.74 3.83 11.60
C GLN A 315 30.72 4.91 11.24
N GLN A 316 30.59 5.24 9.96
CA GLN A 316 29.64 6.23 9.47
C GLN A 316 28.18 5.83 9.76
N VAL A 317 27.82 4.58 9.44
CA VAL A 317 26.45 4.09 9.62
C VAL A 317 26.09 3.98 11.10
N LEU A 318 27.04 3.55 11.94
CA LEU A 318 26.88 3.56 13.39
C LEU A 318 26.69 4.97 13.93
N ALA A 319 27.48 5.95 13.46
CA ALA A 319 27.31 7.34 13.86
C ALA A 319 25.92 7.87 13.48
N ALA A 320 25.43 7.59 12.27
CA ALA A 320 24.08 7.98 11.85
C ALA A 320 22.97 7.34 12.72
N ALA A 321 23.11 6.05 13.02
CA ALA A 321 22.20 5.33 13.93
C ALA A 321 22.21 5.91 15.35
N GLN A 322 23.39 6.21 15.89
CA GLN A 322 23.56 6.85 17.20
C GLN A 322 22.94 8.25 17.22
N ALA A 323 23.07 9.01 16.14
CA ALA A 323 22.43 10.32 16.00
C ALA A 323 20.91 10.22 16.07
N LEU A 324 20.33 9.23 15.38
CA LEU A 324 18.90 8.99 15.38
C LEU A 324 18.41 8.62 16.78
N LEU A 325 19.10 7.70 17.45
CA LEU A 325 18.73 7.27 18.80
C LEU A 325 18.93 8.39 19.83
N ALA A 326 19.96 9.22 19.67
CA ALA A 326 20.16 10.39 20.53
C ALA A 326 19.04 11.43 20.37
N ALA A 327 18.54 11.62 19.14
CA ALA A 327 17.41 12.51 18.85
C ALA A 327 16.07 11.92 19.35
N HIS A 328 15.90 10.60 19.26
CA HIS A 328 14.67 9.89 19.63
C HIS A 328 14.97 8.66 20.49
N PRO A 329 15.29 8.83 21.79
CA PRO A 329 15.70 7.74 22.67
C PRO A 329 14.61 6.68 22.90
N GLU A 330 13.34 7.04 22.71
CA GLU A 330 12.22 6.11 22.89
C GLU A 330 12.27 4.90 21.96
N LEU A 331 12.86 5.05 20.77
CA LEU A 331 12.99 3.99 19.76
C LEU A 331 13.65 2.70 20.30
N GLN A 332 14.53 2.80 21.30
CA GLN A 332 15.14 1.62 21.94
C GLN A 332 14.15 0.74 22.69
N THR A 333 12.98 1.27 23.03
CA THR A 333 11.91 0.55 23.73
C THR A 333 11.13 -0.34 22.76
N ALA A 334 10.97 0.13 21.53
CA ALA A 334 10.02 -0.40 20.57
C ALA A 334 10.65 -1.27 19.47
N PHE A 335 11.96 -1.16 19.25
CA PHE A 335 12.69 -1.85 18.18
C PHE A 335 13.94 -2.56 18.71
N GLU A 336 14.24 -3.73 18.16
CA GLU A 336 15.40 -4.55 18.54
C GLU A 336 16.71 -4.05 17.89
N GLY A 337 16.60 -3.25 16.83
CA GLY A 337 17.72 -2.68 16.11
C GLY A 337 17.30 -1.76 14.97
N PHE A 338 18.30 -1.29 14.22
CA PHE A 338 18.13 -0.48 13.02
C PHE A 338 18.69 -1.20 11.79
N TRP A 339 17.91 -1.22 10.72
CA TRP A 339 18.39 -1.61 9.40
C TRP A 339 18.69 -0.35 8.59
N MET A 340 19.95 0.06 8.59
CA MET A 340 20.39 1.32 8.00
C MET A 340 20.68 1.15 6.51
N HIS A 341 20.17 2.05 5.68
CA HIS A 341 20.37 2.11 4.24
C HIS A 341 20.96 3.46 3.83
N ALA A 342 22.14 3.42 3.21
CA ALA A 342 22.70 4.56 2.51
C ALA A 342 22.23 4.55 1.06
N ASP A 343 21.41 5.52 0.67
CA ASP A 343 20.76 5.55 -0.64
C ASP A 343 21.40 6.56 -1.59
N GLN A 344 21.74 6.11 -2.80
CA GLN A 344 22.21 6.97 -3.88
C GLN A 344 21.57 6.53 -5.21
N GLY A 345 21.09 7.50 -6.00
CA GLY A 345 20.47 7.22 -7.31
C GLY A 345 19.19 6.37 -7.23
N GLY A 346 18.46 6.42 -6.10
CA GLY A 346 17.25 5.63 -5.90
C GLY A 346 17.49 4.16 -5.51
N SER A 347 18.72 3.82 -5.14
CA SER A 347 19.07 2.49 -4.62
C SER A 347 19.99 2.58 -3.41
N SER A 348 19.85 1.62 -2.50
CA SER A 348 20.81 1.46 -1.40
C SER A 348 22.15 0.98 -1.96
N ILE A 349 23.19 1.80 -1.77
CA ILE A 349 24.58 1.49 -2.13
C ILE A 349 25.34 0.81 -1.00
N TYR A 350 24.82 0.94 0.23
CA TYR A 350 25.31 0.25 1.41
C TYR A 350 24.15 0.02 2.38
N ALA A 351 24.13 -1.13 3.04
CA ALA A 351 23.17 -1.43 4.09
C ALA A 351 23.84 -2.20 5.23
N LEU A 352 23.48 -1.88 6.47
CA LEU A 352 23.99 -2.56 7.65
C LEU A 352 22.91 -2.64 8.72
N GLU A 353 22.72 -3.85 9.25
CA GLU A 353 21.95 -4.08 10.46
C GLU A 353 22.78 -3.73 11.69
N LEU A 354 22.19 -2.96 12.59
CA LEU A 354 22.78 -2.56 13.85
C LEU A 354 21.81 -2.94 14.97
N PRO A 355 22.09 -4.01 15.74
CA PRO A 355 21.35 -4.32 16.95
C PRO A 355 21.34 -3.13 17.91
N MET A 356 20.26 -2.94 18.65
CA MET A 356 20.12 -1.80 19.57
C MET A 356 21.24 -1.76 20.61
N THR A 357 21.78 -2.91 21.02
CA THR A 357 22.94 -3.03 21.92
C THR A 357 24.24 -2.45 21.38
N GLN A 358 24.37 -2.29 20.05
CA GLN A 358 25.52 -1.66 19.41
C GLN A 358 25.30 -0.15 19.20
N VAL A 359 24.05 0.29 19.12
CA VAL A 359 23.67 1.69 18.89
C VAL A 359 23.57 2.46 20.21
N ALA A 360 22.92 1.88 21.22
CA ALA A 360 22.79 2.50 22.53
C ALA A 360 24.18 2.63 23.19
N PRO A 361 24.56 3.82 23.70
CA PRO A 361 25.80 3.93 24.45
C PRO A 361 25.73 3.02 25.68
N VAL A 362 26.79 2.24 25.90
CA VAL A 362 26.99 1.47 27.15
C VAL A 362 27.24 2.47 28.28
N SER A 363 26.19 3.12 28.81
CA SER A 363 26.10 3.76 30.14
C SER A 363 24.84 4.62 30.26
N ALA A 364 23.77 4.06 30.83
CA ALA A 364 23.04 4.60 31.99
C ALA A 364 21.89 3.65 32.30
N SER A 365 22.05 2.86 33.36
CA SER A 365 20.98 2.13 34.02
C SER A 365 19.88 3.09 34.47
N ALA A 366 18.89 3.32 33.62
CA ALA A 366 17.58 3.79 34.02
C ALA A 366 16.68 2.57 34.11
N ALA A 367 16.13 2.31 35.30
CA ALA A 367 15.31 1.16 35.62
C ALA A 367 14.24 0.90 34.54
N ALA A 368 14.32 -0.27 33.90
CA ALA A 368 13.32 -0.72 32.96
C ALA A 368 11.99 -0.94 33.71
N PRO A 369 10.86 -0.35 33.26
CA PRO A 369 9.56 -0.90 33.60
C PRO A 369 9.47 -2.29 32.95
N SER A 370 9.18 -3.29 33.78
CA SER A 370 9.08 -4.69 33.39
C SER A 370 8.23 -4.89 32.14
N LYS A 371 8.80 -5.59 31.15
CA LYS A 371 8.11 -6.15 29.98
C LYS A 371 6.85 -6.88 30.49
N PRO A 372 5.63 -6.56 30.02
CA PRO A 372 4.45 -7.32 30.42
C PRO A 372 4.61 -8.76 29.93
N ALA A 373 4.47 -9.70 30.86
CA ALA A 373 4.46 -11.12 30.56
C ALA A 373 3.28 -11.43 29.62
N VAL A 374 3.58 -12.20 28.58
CA VAL A 374 2.59 -12.72 27.63
C VAL A 374 1.77 -13.82 28.34
N PRO A 375 0.42 -13.76 28.37
CA PRO A 375 -0.40 -14.92 28.70
C PRO A 375 -0.44 -15.95 27.56
#